data_AF-A0A679J5N6-F1
#
_entry.id   AF-A0A679J5N6-F1
#
_cell.length_a   1.000
_cell.length_b   1.000
_cell.length_c   1.000
_cell.angle_alpha   90.00
_cell.angle_beta   90.00
_cell.angle_gamma   90.00
#
_symmetry.space_group_name_H-M   'P 1'
#
loop_
_entity.id
_entity.type
_entity.pdbx_description
1 polymer ?
#
loop_
_entity_poly.entity_id
_entity_poly.type
_entity_poly.pdbx_seq_one_letter_code
_entity_poly.pdbx_strand_id
1 'polypeptide(L)'
;MHPITGAPPATLCYLGGEHSAIRDAGTDASGRGLILGDGIREYVPSFHLRQPFRSEEHMARLEELASIVAPGVQAIGNGRPNPIYDSLYEACKQAKVRNAQKHGAPA
;
A
#
# COMPACT_ATOMS: atom_id res chain seq x y z
N MET A 1 -1.57 -18.37 21.99
CA MET A 1 -2.24 -17.75 20.84
C MET A 1 -3.25 -16.75 21.42
N HIS A 2 -3.04 -15.45 21.25
CA HIS A 2 -3.99 -14.45 21.78
C HIS A 2 -5.30 -14.56 21.00
N PRO A 3 -6.46 -14.73 21.66
CA PRO A 3 -7.73 -14.76 20.96
C PRO A 3 -8.01 -13.36 20.41
N ILE A 4 -8.21 -13.27 19.09
CA ILE A 4 -8.69 -12.06 18.42
C ILE A 4 -10.18 -11.97 18.74
N THR A 5 -10.51 -11.33 19.87
CA THR A 5 -11.86 -11.42 20.49
C THR A 5 -12.79 -10.28 20.02
N GLY A 6 -12.57 -9.73 18.83
CA GLY A 6 -13.40 -8.64 18.29
C GLY A 6 -13.46 -8.67 16.78
N ALA A 7 -14.60 -8.25 16.23
CA ALA A 7 -14.72 -8.02 14.79
C ALA A 7 -13.67 -6.98 14.34
N PRO A 8 -13.11 -7.10 13.13
CA PRO A 8 -12.18 -6.11 12.62
C PRO A 8 -12.81 -4.70 12.63
N PRO A 9 -12.00 -3.63 12.75
CA PRO A 9 -12.51 -2.27 12.81
C PRO A 9 -13.14 -1.84 11.46
N ALA A 10 -13.85 -0.72 11.46
CA ALA A 10 -14.40 -0.13 10.23
C ALA A 10 -13.38 0.76 9.47
N THR A 11 -12.08 0.55 9.70
CA THR A 11 -11.00 1.33 9.06
C THR A 11 -11.09 1.22 7.54
N LEU A 12 -10.89 2.34 6.83
CA LEU A 12 -10.95 2.39 5.38
C LEU A 12 -9.93 1.44 4.74
N CYS A 13 -10.42 0.62 3.81
CA CYS A 13 -9.67 -0.32 3.00
C CYS A 13 -9.99 -0.07 1.52
N TYR A 14 -8.98 -0.22 0.67
CA TYR A 14 -9.16 -0.27 -0.77
C TYR A 14 -8.77 -1.66 -1.27
N LEU A 15 -9.68 -2.34 -1.94
CA LEU A 15 -9.47 -3.69 -2.45
C LEU A 15 -10.25 -3.87 -3.75
N GLY A 16 -9.61 -4.41 -4.79
CA GLY A 16 -10.28 -4.78 -6.04
C GLY A 16 -10.91 -3.61 -6.82
N GLY A 17 -10.51 -2.37 -6.57
CA GLY A 17 -11.11 -1.19 -7.21
C GLY A 17 -12.04 -0.36 -6.30
N GLU A 18 -12.43 -0.91 -5.16
CA GLU A 18 -13.49 -0.35 -4.32
C GLU A 18 -13.01 0.05 -2.93
N HIS A 19 -13.67 1.07 -2.37
CA HIS A 19 -13.45 1.53 -0.99
C HIS A 19 -14.49 0.90 -0.06
N SER A 20 -14.03 0.26 1.01
CA SER A 20 -14.88 -0.37 2.01
C SER A 20 -14.25 -0.30 3.40
N ALA A 21 -14.98 -0.74 4.42
CA ALA A 21 -14.38 -0.99 5.72
C ALA A 21 -13.56 -2.30 5.68
N ILE A 22 -12.43 -2.35 6.39
CA ILE A 22 -11.55 -3.53 6.40
C ILE A 22 -12.24 -4.80 6.88
N ARG A 23 -13.25 -4.68 7.76
CA ARG A 23 -14.09 -5.82 8.19
C ARG A 23 -14.97 -6.41 7.09
N ASP A 24 -15.28 -5.61 6.07
CA ASP A 24 -16.13 -5.96 4.93
C ASP A 24 -15.28 -6.31 3.68
N ALA A 25 -13.97 -6.07 3.74
CA ALA A 25 -13.03 -6.39 2.66
C ALA A 25 -12.67 -7.88 2.66
N GLY A 26 -12.70 -8.52 1.49
CA GLY A 26 -12.38 -9.93 1.33
C GLY A 26 -11.81 -10.25 -0.04
N THR A 27 -10.96 -11.28 -0.09
CA THR A 27 -10.43 -11.87 -1.33
C THR A 27 -11.04 -13.25 -1.53
N ASP A 28 -11.03 -13.75 -2.76
CA ASP A 28 -11.42 -15.14 -3.04
C ASP A 28 -10.51 -16.12 -2.28
N ALA A 29 -11.13 -17.08 -1.59
CA ALA A 29 -10.43 -18.12 -0.86
C ALA A 29 -9.66 -19.06 -1.81
N SER A 30 -10.09 -19.16 -3.08
CA SER A 30 -9.38 -19.90 -4.12
C SER A 30 -8.23 -19.10 -4.76
N GLY A 31 -7.98 -17.87 -4.32
CA GLY A 31 -6.87 -17.06 -4.80
C GLY A 31 -5.51 -17.67 -4.46
N ARG A 32 -4.60 -17.72 -5.45
CA ARG A 32 -3.25 -18.30 -5.31
C ARG A 32 -2.49 -17.76 -4.10
N GLY A 33 -2.51 -16.46 -3.86
CA GLY A 33 -1.80 -15.85 -2.73
C GLY A 33 -2.26 -16.38 -1.37
N LEU A 34 -3.49 -16.88 -1.26
CA LEU A 34 -4.00 -17.57 -0.08
C LEU A 34 -3.67 -19.06 -0.09
N ILE A 35 -3.85 -19.75 -1.23
CA ILE A 35 -3.59 -21.19 -1.36
C ILE A 35 -2.10 -21.53 -1.19
N LEU A 36 -1.21 -20.78 -1.84
CA LEU A 36 0.23 -21.02 -1.86
C LEU A 36 0.99 -20.18 -0.83
N GLY A 37 0.34 -19.19 -0.22
CA GLY A 37 0.97 -18.30 0.76
C GLY A 37 2.03 -17.37 0.17
N ASP A 38 2.04 -17.17 -1.16
CA ASP A 38 3.04 -16.38 -1.89
C ASP A 38 2.56 -14.96 -2.24
N GLY A 39 1.52 -14.46 -1.57
CA GLY A 39 1.10 -13.07 -1.69
C GLY A 39 2.16 -12.10 -1.17
N ILE A 40 2.57 -11.15 -2.00
CA ILE A 40 3.52 -10.08 -1.62
C ILE A 40 2.76 -8.96 -0.91
N ARG A 41 3.33 -8.43 0.18
CA ARG A 41 2.80 -7.27 0.91
C ARG A 41 3.93 -6.32 1.26
N GLU A 42 3.66 -5.02 1.16
CA GLU A 42 4.57 -3.96 1.57
C GLU A 42 3.88 -3.07 2.61
N TYR A 43 4.59 -2.70 3.67
CA TYR A 43 4.10 -1.75 4.67
C TYR A 43 4.76 -0.39 4.49
N VAL A 44 3.95 0.66 4.33
CA VAL A 44 4.42 2.03 4.15
C VAL A 44 3.90 2.89 5.32
N PRO A 45 4.77 3.28 6.27
CA PRO A 45 4.32 4.09 7.40
C PRO A 45 3.93 5.50 6.93
N SER A 46 2.88 6.04 7.55
CA SER A 46 2.51 7.43 7.41
C SER A 46 2.66 8.14 8.75
N PHE A 47 3.38 9.26 8.76
CA PHE A 47 3.61 10.07 9.96
C PHE A 47 2.72 11.33 9.97
N HIS A 48 2.90 12.19 10.97
CA HIS A 48 2.10 13.37 11.34
C HIS A 48 1.52 14.24 10.19
N LEU A 49 2.11 14.24 8.99
CA LEU A 49 1.61 14.97 7.82
C LEU A 49 0.77 14.13 6.84
N ARG A 50 0.31 12.93 7.25
CA ARG A 50 -0.41 11.95 6.41
C ARG A 50 0.33 11.61 5.11
N GLN A 51 1.65 11.62 5.19
CA GLN A 51 2.52 11.36 4.05
C GLN A 51 3.17 9.99 4.20
N PRO A 52 3.09 9.12 3.17
CA PRO A 52 3.82 7.88 3.17
C PRO A 52 5.33 8.16 3.15
N PHE A 53 6.05 7.58 4.11
CA PHE A 53 7.49 7.68 4.23
C PHE A 53 8.17 6.84 3.17
N ARG A 54 9.14 7.41 2.43
CA ARG A 54 9.94 6.71 1.39
C ARG A 54 9.10 5.89 0.40
N SER A 55 7.95 6.45 0.00
CA SER A 55 6.98 5.74 -0.84
C SER A 55 7.56 5.22 -2.15
N GLU A 56 8.49 5.97 -2.75
CA GLU A 56 9.19 5.59 -3.98
C GLU A 56 9.99 4.30 -3.80
N GLU A 57 10.77 4.22 -2.71
CA GLU A 57 11.58 3.04 -2.42
C GLU A 57 10.73 1.82 -2.05
N HIS A 58 9.61 2.01 -1.35
CA HIS A 58 8.66 0.94 -1.05
C HIS A 58 8.01 0.38 -2.33
N MET A 59 7.66 1.23 -3.29
CA MET A 59 7.10 0.78 -4.57
C MET A 59 8.13 0.10 -5.46
N ALA A 60 9.34 0.64 -5.55
CA ALA A 60 10.42 0.01 -6.31
C ALA A 60 10.71 -1.41 -5.80
N ARG A 61 10.73 -1.59 -4.47
CA ARG A 61 10.86 -2.92 -3.85
C ARG A 61 9.69 -3.83 -4.21
N LEU A 62 8.46 -3.33 -4.14
CA LEU A 62 7.27 -4.12 -4.46
C LEU A 62 7.28 -4.61 -5.91
N GLU A 63 7.66 -3.74 -6.86
CA GLU A 63 7.80 -4.08 -8.28
C GLU A 63 8.89 -5.14 -8.51
N GLU A 64 10.05 -4.98 -7.86
CA GLU A 64 11.14 -5.95 -7.92
C GLU A 64 10.67 -7.32 -7.39
N LEU A 65 10.02 -7.37 -6.22
CA LEU A 65 9.51 -8.62 -5.65
C LEU A 65 8.41 -9.26 -6.51
N ALA A 66 7.52 -8.45 -7.09
CA ALA A 66 6.47 -8.94 -7.98
C ALA A 66 7.04 -9.62 -9.23
N SER A 67 8.19 -9.14 -9.73
CA SER A 67 8.88 -9.76 -10.87
C SER A 67 9.43 -11.17 -10.56
N ILE A 68 9.67 -11.48 -9.28
CA ILE A 68 10.24 -12.77 -8.83
C ILE A 68 9.14 -13.83 -8.61
N VAL A 69 7.96 -13.44 -8.12
CA VAL A 69 6.95 -14.39 -7.60
C VAL A 69 6.12 -15.14 -8.66
N ALA A 70 6.21 -14.76 -9.94
CA ALA A 70 6.08 -15.63 -11.14
C ALA A 70 5.68 -14.78 -12.37
N PRO A 71 6.15 -15.13 -13.59
CA PRO A 71 5.58 -14.62 -14.83
C PRO A 71 4.11 -15.08 -14.97
N GLY A 72 3.18 -14.14 -15.16
CA GLY A 72 1.76 -14.44 -15.36
C GLY A 72 0.83 -14.21 -14.17
N VAL A 73 1.34 -13.63 -13.07
CA VAL A 73 0.48 -13.17 -11.97
C VAL A 73 -0.33 -11.95 -12.43
N GLN A 74 -1.65 -12.10 -12.55
CA GLN A 74 -2.56 -10.96 -12.58
C GLN A 74 -2.46 -10.28 -11.21
N ALA A 75 -1.87 -9.10 -11.16
CA ALA A 75 -1.80 -8.34 -9.93
C ALA A 75 -3.22 -8.20 -9.33
N ILE A 76 -3.34 -8.44 -8.02
CA ILE A 76 -4.60 -8.25 -7.29
C ILE A 76 -4.78 -6.74 -7.15
N GLY A 77 -5.28 -6.13 -8.22
CA GLY A 77 -5.15 -4.69 -8.51
C GLY A 77 -4.23 -4.47 -9.71
N ASN A 78 -4.55 -3.49 -10.54
CA ASN A 78 -3.98 -3.23 -11.86
C ASN A 78 -2.49 -2.86 -11.92
N GLY A 79 -1.69 -3.07 -10.86
CA GLY A 79 -0.25 -2.75 -10.79
C GLY A 79 0.08 -1.25 -10.94
N ARG A 80 -0.87 -0.46 -11.40
CA ARG A 80 -0.85 0.99 -11.43
C ARG A 80 -1.08 1.48 -10.00
N PRO A 81 -0.28 2.44 -9.53
CA PRO A 81 -0.62 3.14 -8.30
C PRO A 81 -2.06 3.67 -8.42
N ASN A 82 -2.87 3.43 -7.38
CA ASN A 82 -4.27 3.89 -7.33
C ASN A 82 -4.32 5.42 -7.53
N PRO A 83 -5.38 6.02 -8.12
CA PRO A 83 -5.58 7.48 -8.10
C PRO A 83 -5.38 8.16 -6.73
N ILE A 84 -5.67 7.47 -5.63
CA ILE A 84 -5.33 7.89 -4.28
C ILE A 84 -3.82 7.88 -4.06
N TYR A 85 -3.11 6.84 -4.51
CA TYR A 85 -1.66 6.82 -4.49
C TYR A 85 -1.08 7.97 -5.31
N ASP A 86 -1.56 8.23 -6.52
CA ASP A 86 -1.08 9.36 -7.33
C ASP A 86 -1.31 10.69 -6.60
N SER A 87 -2.50 10.88 -6.02
CA SER A 87 -2.80 12.08 -5.23
C SER A 87 -1.94 12.21 -3.98
N LEU A 88 -1.67 11.10 -3.28
CA LEU A 88 -0.82 11.05 -2.09
C LEU A 88 0.66 11.23 -2.47
N TYR A 89 1.08 10.71 -3.62
CA TYR A 89 2.42 10.83 -4.17
C TYR A 89 2.71 12.25 -4.60
N GLU A 90 1.80 12.90 -5.33
CA GLU A 90 1.90 14.32 -5.65
C GLU A 90 1.90 15.19 -4.39
N ALA A 91 1.03 14.89 -3.42
CA ALA A 91 1.02 15.59 -2.14
C ALA A 91 2.33 15.41 -1.36
N CYS A 92 2.93 14.21 -1.39
CA CYS A 92 4.25 13.92 -0.83
C CYS A 92 5.35 14.74 -1.51
N LYS A 93 5.39 14.75 -2.86
CA LYS A 93 6.38 15.52 -3.63
C LYS A 93 6.29 17.02 -3.33
N GLN A 94 5.08 17.57 -3.35
CA GLN A 94 4.84 18.99 -3.03
C GLN A 94 5.27 19.32 -1.60
N ALA A 95 5.08 18.40 -0.65
CA ALA A 95 5.48 18.61 0.72
C ALA A 95 6.98 18.46 0.96
N LYS A 96 7.67 17.55 0.27
CA LYS A 96 9.14 17.50 0.24
C LYS A 96 9.69 18.86 -0.21
N VAL A 97 9.16 19.42 -1.30
CA VAL A 97 9.54 20.76 -1.83
C VAL A 97 9.26 21.85 -0.80
N ARG A 98 8.06 21.88 -0.21
CA ARG A 98 7.68 22.86 0.82
C ARG A 98 8.55 22.78 2.07
N ASN A 99 8.92 21.57 2.52
CA ASN A 99 9.80 21.38 3.67
C ASN A 99 11.23 21.82 3.36
N ALA A 100 11.75 21.52 2.16
CA ALA A 100 13.04 22.02 1.71
C ALA A 100 13.08 23.56 1.66
N GLN A 101 11.98 24.20 1.24
CA GLN A 101 11.84 25.66 1.24
C GLN A 101 11.70 26.28 2.64
N LYS A 102 11.01 25.61 3.58
CA LYS A 102 10.79 26.11 4.94
C LYS A 102 11.95 25.91 5.90
N HIS A 103 12.73 24.84 5.74
CA HIS A 103 13.73 24.44 6.72
C HIS A 103 15.17 24.40 6.18
N GLY A 104 15.37 24.61 4.87
CA GLY A 104 16.65 24.33 4.22
C GLY A 104 16.91 22.83 4.16
N ALA A 105 17.40 22.33 3.03
CA ALA A 105 17.80 20.92 2.95
C ALA A 105 18.98 20.67 3.92
N PRO A 106 18.97 19.60 4.74
CA PRO A 106 20.22 19.17 5.37
C PRO A 106 21.21 18.81 4.26
N ALA A 107 22.43 19.37 4.37
CA ALA A 107 23.56 19.09 3.48
C ALA A 107 24.00 17.63 3.57
#